data_AF-A0A357XUP2-F1
#
_entry.id   AF-A0A357XUP2-F1
#
_cell.length_a   1.000
_cell.length_b   1.000
_cell.length_c   1.000
_cell.angle_alpha   90.00
_cell.angle_beta   90.00
_cell.angle_gamma   90.00
#
_symmetry.space_group_name_H-M   'P 1'
#
loop_
_entity.id
_entity.type
_entity.pdbx_description
1 polymer ?
#
loop_
_entity_poly.entity_id
_entity_poly.type
_entity_poly.pdbx_seq_one_letter_code
_entity_poly.pdbx_strand_id
1 'polypeptide(L)'
;MVFVYSSKTDISNDIGPFRSFVKAGSDFDAFLASAFASWIETTFGVESEGGNGPLIRKKPISISGEHGAAEQLAALTNLPTKQCIQAIERMFLAGFQCHHPETNRPVFAFRLHQFISRGDTVYVSAELGQERAIMLQKQTFVPNDERRRHLFPLVFCRCCGHELYSVSRITESHGQVRFNPREMSTRVLDEEGEPGYLYCSVTHPWPTSQEEIDKRLPEDWKEVDGRIKSSRKPDVPDTVYVSLKGEMDENGTPMAFVKSPFRFCPHCRVSYTTSGRRFVLRTGEATAPVGEPIFSLCEMRKRWNSVH
;
A
#
# COMPACT_ATOMS: atom_id res chain seq x y z
N MET A 1 22.87 -17.67 0.49
CA MET A 1 23.19 -18.87 -0.30
C MET A 1 22.65 -18.61 -1.69
N VAL A 2 23.46 -18.78 -2.73
CA VAL A 2 23.04 -18.52 -4.10
C VAL A 2 22.91 -19.87 -4.78
N PHE A 3 21.69 -20.24 -5.16
CA PHE A 3 21.41 -21.52 -5.79
C PHE A 3 21.61 -21.38 -7.29
N VAL A 4 22.75 -21.85 -7.78
CA VAL A 4 23.05 -21.89 -9.21
C VAL A 4 22.98 -23.33 -9.66
N TYR A 5 22.00 -23.66 -10.49
CA TYR A 5 21.87 -24.99 -11.08
C TYR A 5 21.73 -24.92 -12.60
N SER A 6 22.27 -25.97 -13.24
CA SER A 6 22.48 -26.10 -14.68
C SER A 6 21.18 -26.07 -15.49
N SER A 7 21.26 -25.47 -16.67
CA SER A 7 20.18 -25.01 -17.57
C SER A 7 19.34 -26.10 -18.26
N LYS A 8 19.12 -27.27 -17.67
CA LYS A 8 18.39 -28.39 -18.31
C LYS A 8 17.51 -29.22 -17.38
N THR A 9 16.75 -28.59 -16.50
CA THR A 9 15.69 -29.29 -15.77
C THR A 9 14.35 -29.01 -16.43
N ASP A 10 13.68 -30.08 -16.85
CA ASP A 10 12.34 -30.01 -17.43
C ASP A 10 11.32 -29.62 -16.33
N ILE A 11 11.01 -28.32 -16.26
CA ILE A 11 10.05 -27.75 -15.30
C ILE A 11 8.65 -28.35 -15.53
N SER A 12 8.38 -28.94 -16.70
CA SER A 12 7.11 -29.59 -17.01
C SER A 12 6.87 -30.90 -16.26
N ASN A 13 7.89 -31.49 -15.60
CA ASN A 13 7.67 -32.65 -14.72
C ASN A 13 7.49 -32.24 -13.24
N ASP A 14 7.91 -31.02 -12.88
CA ASP A 14 7.70 -30.44 -11.55
C ASP A 14 6.42 -29.59 -11.53
N ILE A 15 5.33 -30.10 -12.14
CA ILE A 15 3.98 -29.49 -12.07
C ILE A 15 3.36 -29.70 -10.67
N GLY A 16 4.05 -30.40 -9.76
CA GLY A 16 3.65 -30.59 -8.36
C GLY A 16 3.13 -29.32 -7.67
N PRO A 17 3.82 -28.17 -7.76
CA PRO A 17 3.37 -26.91 -7.14
C PRO A 17 2.13 -26.28 -7.80
N PHE A 18 1.76 -26.69 -9.02
CA PHE A 18 0.54 -26.21 -9.70
C PHE A 18 -0.70 -27.01 -9.31
N ARG A 19 -0.57 -28.25 -8.83
CA ARG A 19 -1.70 -29.15 -8.52
C ARG A 19 -1.78 -29.62 -7.08
N SER A 20 -0.67 -29.81 -6.36
CA SER A 20 -0.70 -30.17 -4.94
C SER A 20 -0.59 -28.92 -4.08
N PHE A 21 -1.73 -28.55 -3.48
CA PHE A 21 -1.77 -27.69 -2.33
C PHE A 21 -0.73 -28.14 -1.28
N VAL A 22 0.05 -27.19 -0.79
CA VAL A 22 0.65 -27.18 0.56
C VAL A 22 1.49 -28.43 0.90
N LYS A 23 2.77 -28.38 0.52
CA LYS A 23 3.84 -28.94 1.38
C LYS A 23 5.21 -28.23 1.25
N ALA A 24 5.25 -27.05 0.63
CA ALA A 24 6.48 -26.24 0.51
C ALA A 24 6.49 -24.98 1.40
N GLY A 25 5.47 -24.78 2.25
CA GLY A 25 5.34 -23.56 3.06
C GLY A 25 6.08 -23.59 4.39
N SER A 26 6.62 -24.74 4.81
CA SER A 26 7.24 -24.89 6.14
C SER A 26 8.43 -25.84 6.17
N ASP A 27 8.75 -26.48 5.05
CA ASP A 27 9.81 -27.49 4.97
C ASP A 27 10.91 -26.98 4.04
N PHE A 28 12.05 -26.65 4.64
CA PHE A 28 13.21 -26.10 3.95
C PHE A 28 13.77 -27.08 2.91
N ASP A 29 13.74 -28.39 3.19
CA ASP A 29 14.27 -29.41 2.28
C ASP A 29 13.38 -29.58 1.04
N ALA A 30 12.06 -29.47 1.21
CA ALA A 30 11.12 -29.45 0.11
C ALA A 30 11.31 -28.22 -0.79
N PHE A 31 11.70 -27.08 -0.21
CA PHE A 31 12.01 -25.86 -0.96
C PHE A 31 13.29 -26.02 -1.79
N LEU A 32 14.33 -26.64 -1.22
CA LEU A 32 15.58 -26.94 -1.92
C LEU A 32 15.39 -27.91 -3.10
N ALA A 33 14.46 -28.86 -2.97
CA ALA A 33 14.17 -29.83 -4.01
C ALA A 33 13.27 -29.29 -5.14
N SER A 34 12.71 -28.09 -5.01
CA SER A 34 11.76 -27.54 -5.99
C SER A 34 12.49 -26.93 -7.20
N ALA A 35 12.25 -27.48 -8.38
CA ALA A 35 12.73 -26.91 -9.64
C ALA A 35 12.07 -25.56 -9.92
N PHE A 36 10.82 -25.36 -9.47
CA PHE A 36 10.15 -24.06 -9.60
C PHE A 36 10.78 -22.98 -8.70
N ALA A 37 11.14 -23.30 -7.45
CA ALA A 37 11.86 -22.37 -6.59
C ALA A 37 13.24 -22.00 -7.19
N SER A 38 13.97 -22.99 -7.69
CA SER A 38 15.25 -22.77 -8.37
C SER A 38 15.10 -21.89 -9.62
N TRP A 39 14.04 -22.09 -10.39
CA TRP A 39 13.74 -21.24 -11.55
C TRP A 39 13.43 -19.80 -11.13
N ILE A 40 12.67 -19.57 -10.06
CA ILE A 40 12.40 -18.21 -9.54
C ILE A 40 13.71 -17.52 -9.13
N GLU A 41 14.60 -18.19 -8.41
CA GLU A 41 15.87 -17.58 -8.02
C GLU A 41 16.77 -17.27 -9.21
N THR A 42 16.83 -18.17 -10.18
CA THR A 42 17.58 -17.94 -11.43
C THR A 42 16.96 -16.81 -12.24
N THR A 43 15.65 -16.61 -12.15
CA THR A 43 14.91 -15.60 -12.92
C THR A 43 15.04 -14.21 -12.30
N PHE A 44 14.98 -14.11 -10.97
CA PHE A 44 14.87 -12.83 -10.26
C PHE A 44 16.08 -12.47 -9.39
N GLY A 45 16.90 -13.44 -9.01
CA GLY A 45 17.97 -13.27 -8.03
C GLY A 45 19.30 -12.94 -8.67
N VAL A 46 19.89 -13.92 -9.35
CA VAL A 46 21.30 -13.86 -9.79
C VAL A 46 21.50 -14.41 -11.20
N GLU A 47 22.58 -14.00 -11.82
CA GLU A 47 23.12 -14.59 -13.05
C GLU A 47 24.64 -14.69 -12.98
N SER A 48 25.22 -15.64 -13.70
CA SER A 48 26.68 -15.76 -13.83
C SER A 48 27.18 -14.77 -14.88
N GLU A 49 28.12 -13.90 -14.51
CA GLU A 49 28.76 -12.99 -15.45
C GLU A 49 29.47 -13.79 -16.56
N GLY A 50 29.02 -13.67 -17.82
CA GLY A 50 29.59 -14.40 -18.95
C GLY A 50 29.41 -15.93 -18.92
N GLY A 51 28.40 -16.45 -18.19
CA GLY A 51 28.02 -17.87 -18.19
C GLY A 51 28.81 -18.75 -17.21
N ASN A 52 30.05 -18.42 -16.88
CA ASN A 52 30.89 -19.14 -15.90
C ASN A 52 31.61 -18.21 -14.88
N GLY A 53 31.29 -16.92 -14.87
CA GLY A 53 31.90 -15.95 -13.96
C GLY A 53 31.19 -15.82 -12.60
N PRO A 54 31.59 -14.82 -11.79
CA PRO A 54 30.98 -14.57 -10.49
C PRO A 54 29.48 -14.27 -10.61
N LEU A 55 28.74 -14.58 -9.55
CA LEU A 55 27.31 -14.37 -9.50
C LEU A 55 27.00 -12.91 -9.25
N ILE A 56 26.39 -12.28 -10.24
CA ILE A 56 25.93 -10.90 -10.20
C ILE A 56 24.41 -10.87 -10.00
N ARG A 57 23.89 -9.76 -9.48
CA ARG A 57 22.45 -9.57 -9.34
C ARG A 57 21.82 -9.33 -10.71
N LYS A 58 20.72 -10.01 -10.99
CA LYS A 58 19.92 -9.74 -12.19
C LYS A 58 19.27 -8.37 -12.14
N LYS A 59 19.04 -7.79 -13.32
CA LYS A 59 18.15 -6.63 -13.47
C LYS A 59 16.72 -7.05 -13.08
N PRO A 60 16.03 -6.30 -12.20
CA PRO A 60 14.66 -6.63 -11.82
C PRO A 60 13.74 -6.65 -13.04
N ILE A 61 12.93 -7.70 -13.17
CA ILE A 61 11.86 -7.82 -14.16
C ILE A 61 10.50 -7.88 -13.44
N SER A 62 9.44 -7.43 -14.11
CA SER A 62 8.08 -7.51 -13.57
C SER A 62 7.56 -8.94 -13.60
N ILE A 63 6.62 -9.27 -12.70
CA ILE A 63 5.91 -10.56 -12.74
C ILE A 63 4.98 -10.60 -13.96
N SER A 64 4.26 -9.50 -14.22
CA SER A 64 3.28 -9.33 -15.30
C SER A 64 3.78 -8.41 -16.43
N GLY A 65 3.10 -8.43 -17.58
CA GLY A 65 3.36 -7.60 -18.77
C GLY A 65 4.07 -8.35 -19.90
N GLU A 66 4.16 -7.72 -21.08
CA GLU A 66 4.65 -8.28 -22.37
C GLU A 66 6.10 -8.81 -22.36
N HIS A 67 6.84 -8.52 -21.28
CA HIS A 67 8.20 -9.04 -21.04
C HIS A 67 8.38 -9.56 -19.60
N GLY A 68 7.28 -9.85 -18.92
CA GLY A 68 7.26 -10.28 -17.53
C GLY A 68 7.65 -11.75 -17.35
N ALA A 69 8.05 -12.11 -16.14
CA ALA A 69 8.43 -13.49 -15.80
C ALA A 69 7.29 -14.49 -16.03
N ALA A 70 6.03 -14.07 -15.89
CA ALA A 70 4.88 -14.95 -16.11
C ALA A 70 4.73 -15.39 -17.57
N GLU A 71 5.13 -14.58 -18.54
CA GLU A 71 5.11 -14.95 -19.96
C GLU A 71 6.23 -15.93 -20.29
N GLN A 72 7.41 -15.75 -19.69
CA GLN A 72 8.51 -16.72 -19.77
C GLN A 72 8.07 -18.07 -19.18
N LEU A 73 7.40 -18.06 -18.02
CA LEU A 73 6.88 -19.27 -17.40
C LEU A 73 5.76 -19.91 -18.23
N ALA A 74 4.86 -19.12 -18.82
CA ALA A 74 3.81 -19.59 -19.71
C ALA A 74 4.40 -20.28 -20.96
N ALA A 75 5.46 -19.71 -21.55
CA ALA A 75 6.15 -20.32 -22.68
C ALA A 75 6.84 -21.66 -22.32
N LEU A 76 7.37 -21.78 -21.09
CA LEU A 76 8.03 -23.00 -20.61
C LEU A 76 7.04 -24.11 -20.19
N THR A 77 5.88 -23.74 -19.66
CA THR A 77 4.91 -24.69 -19.06
C THR A 77 3.67 -24.91 -19.92
N ASN A 78 3.48 -24.12 -20.97
CA ASN A 78 2.28 -24.07 -21.80
C ASN A 78 0.98 -23.81 -20.99
N LEU A 79 1.09 -23.10 -19.86
CA LEU A 79 -0.03 -22.72 -19.00
C LEU A 79 -0.51 -21.28 -19.29
N PRO A 80 -1.77 -20.95 -18.98
CA PRO A 80 -2.25 -19.58 -19.12
C PRO A 80 -1.45 -18.61 -18.25
N THR A 81 -1.07 -17.44 -18.80
CA THR A 81 -0.28 -16.41 -18.12
C THR A 81 -0.84 -16.03 -16.74
N LYS A 82 -2.17 -15.98 -16.59
CA LYS A 82 -2.83 -15.69 -15.30
C LYS A 82 -2.52 -16.73 -14.22
N GLN A 83 -2.41 -18.01 -14.59
CA GLN A 83 -2.04 -19.09 -13.65
C GLN A 83 -0.55 -19.00 -13.30
N CYS A 84 0.30 -18.66 -14.27
CA CYS A 84 1.73 -18.43 -14.05
C CYS A 84 1.98 -17.28 -13.06
N ILE A 85 1.25 -16.15 -13.19
CA ILE A 85 1.32 -15.03 -12.23
C ILE A 85 1.00 -15.53 -10.82
N GLN A 86 -0.13 -16.21 -10.65
CA GLN A 86 -0.56 -16.70 -9.33
C GLN A 86 0.43 -17.72 -8.74
N ALA A 87 1.03 -18.58 -9.58
CA ALA A 87 2.03 -19.55 -9.13
C ALA A 87 3.30 -18.85 -8.61
N ILE A 88 3.79 -17.84 -9.35
CA ILE A 88 4.96 -17.05 -8.96
C ILE A 88 4.70 -16.31 -7.64
N GLU A 89 3.56 -15.63 -7.52
CA GLU A 89 3.17 -14.92 -6.29
C GLU A 89 3.10 -15.86 -5.08
N ARG A 90 2.50 -17.04 -5.24
CA ARG A 90 2.39 -18.03 -4.16
C ARG A 90 3.74 -18.59 -3.75
N MET A 91 4.63 -18.87 -4.70
CA MET A 91 5.96 -19.39 -4.37
C MET A 91 6.83 -18.35 -3.67
N PHE A 92 6.72 -17.07 -4.07
CA PHE A 92 7.33 -15.98 -3.31
C PHE A 92 6.83 -15.97 -1.85
N LEU A 93 5.51 -15.97 -1.64
CA LEU A 93 4.92 -16.01 -0.29
C LEU A 93 5.39 -17.22 0.52
N ALA A 94 5.44 -18.41 -0.09
CA ALA A 94 5.93 -19.62 0.55
C ALA A 94 7.42 -19.51 0.94
N GLY A 95 8.27 -18.98 0.05
CA GLY A 95 9.68 -18.75 0.34
C GLY A 95 9.94 -17.68 1.39
N PHE A 96 9.02 -16.72 1.57
CA PHE A 96 9.07 -15.76 2.67
C PHE A 96 8.69 -16.38 4.02
N GLN A 97 7.72 -17.29 4.03
CA GLN A 97 7.28 -18.00 5.24
C GLN A 97 8.23 -19.15 5.63
N CYS A 98 8.98 -19.70 4.68
CA CYS A 98 9.99 -20.70 4.93
C CYS A 98 11.25 -20.05 5.49
N HIS A 99 11.62 -20.40 6.73
CA HIS A 99 12.85 -19.92 7.37
C HIS A 99 13.97 -20.96 7.27
N HIS A 100 15.18 -20.48 7.00
CA HIS A 100 16.38 -21.30 7.01
C HIS A 100 16.65 -21.82 8.44
N PRO A 101 16.89 -23.13 8.64
CA PRO A 101 17.03 -23.73 9.97
C PRO A 101 18.13 -23.08 10.82
N GLU A 102 19.30 -22.81 10.21
CA GLU A 102 20.46 -22.26 10.93
C GLU A 102 20.44 -20.73 11.11
N THR A 103 19.96 -19.98 10.11
CA THR A 103 20.05 -18.51 10.13
C THR A 103 18.75 -17.82 10.53
N ASN A 104 17.65 -18.59 10.62
CA ASN A 104 16.28 -18.13 10.87
C ASN A 104 15.82 -17.00 9.92
N ARG A 105 16.44 -16.88 8.75
CA ARG A 105 16.07 -15.90 7.71
C ARG A 105 15.15 -16.56 6.69
N PRO A 106 14.21 -15.80 6.09
CA PRO A 106 13.42 -16.30 4.98
C PRO A 106 14.29 -16.81 3.82
N VAL A 107 13.91 -17.91 3.19
CA VAL A 107 14.63 -18.48 2.02
C VAL A 107 14.60 -17.52 0.85
N PHE A 108 13.43 -16.92 0.58
CA PHE A 108 13.32 -15.75 -0.28
C PHE A 108 13.13 -14.49 0.54
N ALA A 109 14.23 -13.75 0.72
CA ALA A 109 14.22 -12.38 1.21
C ALA A 109 13.85 -11.42 0.07
N PHE A 110 12.69 -11.62 -0.57
CA PHE A 110 12.23 -10.69 -1.58
C PHE A 110 11.58 -9.49 -0.90
N ARG A 111 11.84 -8.30 -1.45
CA ARG A 111 11.16 -7.08 -1.03
C ARG A 111 9.92 -6.94 -1.91
N LEU A 112 8.73 -7.15 -1.36
CA LEU A 112 7.45 -7.07 -2.09
C LEU A 112 7.33 -5.80 -2.98
N HIS A 113 7.93 -4.68 -2.54
CA HIS A 113 8.01 -3.42 -3.29
C HIS A 113 8.87 -3.45 -4.58
N GLN A 114 9.55 -4.56 -4.88
CA GLN A 114 10.27 -4.75 -6.15
C GLN A 114 9.38 -5.34 -7.25
N PHE A 115 8.21 -5.92 -6.89
CA PHE A 115 7.29 -6.59 -7.83
C PHE A 115 5.94 -5.90 -7.94
N ILE A 116 5.53 -5.18 -6.89
CA ILE A 116 4.52 -4.14 -6.98
C ILE A 116 5.26 -2.92 -7.58
N SER A 117 4.75 -2.39 -8.69
CA SER A 117 5.20 -1.13 -9.29
C SER A 117 5.61 -0.15 -8.20
N ARG A 118 6.86 0.34 -8.29
CA ARG A 118 7.40 1.34 -7.37
C ARG A 118 6.37 2.46 -7.17
N GLY A 119 5.80 2.55 -5.97
CA GLY A 119 5.01 3.70 -5.54
C GLY A 119 3.66 3.90 -6.24
N ASP A 120 3.00 2.83 -6.71
CA ASP A 120 1.62 2.99 -7.20
C ASP A 120 0.70 3.46 -6.07
N THR A 121 -0.19 4.38 -6.43
CA THR A 121 -1.12 4.98 -5.48
C THR A 121 -2.21 3.97 -5.16
N VAL A 122 -2.41 3.68 -3.87
CA VAL A 122 -3.56 2.89 -3.43
C VAL A 122 -4.78 3.80 -3.43
N TYR A 123 -5.86 3.38 -4.08
CA TYR A 123 -7.12 4.10 -4.11
C TYR A 123 -8.15 3.39 -3.23
N VAL A 124 -8.92 4.15 -2.45
CA VAL A 124 -9.92 3.58 -1.54
C VAL A 124 -11.23 4.35 -1.53
N SER A 125 -12.34 3.67 -1.17
CA SER A 125 -13.61 4.36 -0.90
C SER A 125 -13.59 5.11 0.44
N ALA A 126 -14.48 6.10 0.59
CA ALA A 126 -14.59 6.92 1.82
C ALA A 126 -15.06 6.14 3.06
N GLU A 127 -15.57 4.91 2.89
CA GLU A 127 -16.04 4.04 3.97
C GLU A 127 -14.92 3.69 4.96
N LEU A 128 -15.31 3.34 6.18
CA LEU A 128 -14.41 2.83 7.22
C LEU A 128 -14.46 1.31 7.29
N GLY A 129 -13.36 0.71 7.77
CA GLY A 129 -13.32 -0.71 8.11
C GLY A 129 -13.46 -1.64 6.91
N GLN A 130 -14.12 -2.79 7.11
CA GLN A 130 -14.12 -3.91 6.16
C GLN A 130 -14.98 -3.72 4.90
N GLU A 131 -15.79 -2.67 4.86
CA GLU A 131 -16.68 -2.33 3.73
C GLU A 131 -15.96 -1.53 2.64
N ARG A 132 -14.78 -0.99 2.98
CA ARG A 132 -13.96 -0.17 2.09
C ARG A 132 -13.47 -0.96 0.88
N ALA A 133 -13.71 -0.42 -0.31
CA ALA A 133 -13.10 -0.90 -1.55
C ALA A 133 -11.64 -0.43 -1.63
N ILE A 134 -10.73 -1.30 -2.07
CA ILE A 134 -9.30 -1.00 -2.24
C ILE A 134 -8.91 -1.37 -3.68
N MET A 135 -8.28 -0.43 -4.38
CA MET A 135 -7.85 -0.57 -5.77
C MET A 135 -6.41 -0.10 -5.93
N LEU A 136 -5.64 -0.79 -6.77
CA LEU A 136 -4.27 -0.39 -7.13
C LEU A 136 -4.22 0.37 -8.46
N GLN A 137 -5.30 0.35 -9.22
CA GLN A 137 -5.41 1.04 -10.50
C GLN A 137 -6.25 2.31 -10.34
N LYS A 138 -5.79 3.39 -10.96
CA LYS A 138 -6.50 4.67 -10.98
C LYS A 138 -7.87 4.52 -11.64
N GLN A 139 -8.91 4.81 -10.87
CA GLN A 139 -10.29 4.86 -11.32
C GLN A 139 -11.03 5.93 -10.50
N THR A 140 -12.09 6.53 -11.05
CA THR A 140 -12.89 7.54 -10.33
C THR A 140 -13.87 6.90 -9.35
N PHE A 141 -14.44 5.75 -9.71
CA PHE A 141 -15.48 5.06 -8.96
C PHE A 141 -15.13 3.59 -8.75
N VAL A 142 -15.75 2.97 -7.74
CA VAL A 142 -15.68 1.52 -7.55
C VAL A 142 -16.34 0.80 -8.75
N PRO A 143 -15.68 -0.18 -9.38
CA PRO A 143 -16.26 -1.01 -10.43
C PRO A 143 -17.57 -1.69 -10.00
N ASN A 144 -18.51 -1.83 -10.94
CA ASN A 144 -19.79 -2.51 -10.74
C ASN A 144 -20.67 -1.93 -9.61
N ASP A 145 -20.42 -0.68 -9.22
CA ASP A 145 -21.08 -0.02 -8.08
C ASP A 145 -21.97 1.17 -8.49
N GLU A 146 -22.40 1.23 -9.76
CA GLU A 146 -23.30 2.27 -10.29
C GLU A 146 -22.84 3.72 -10.00
N ARG A 147 -21.52 3.95 -9.88
CA ARG A 147 -20.93 5.25 -9.50
C ARG A 147 -21.40 5.79 -8.14
N ARG A 148 -21.75 4.89 -7.21
CA ARG A 148 -22.16 5.26 -5.84
C ARG A 148 -21.00 5.69 -4.97
N ARG A 149 -19.84 5.05 -5.12
CA ARG A 149 -18.65 5.30 -4.30
C ARG A 149 -17.48 5.85 -5.12
N HIS A 150 -16.94 6.99 -4.68
CA HIS A 150 -15.69 7.54 -5.21
C HIS A 150 -14.47 6.83 -4.63
N LEU A 151 -13.43 6.75 -5.46
CA LEU A 151 -12.12 6.24 -5.07
C LEU A 151 -11.16 7.41 -4.85
N PHE A 152 -10.50 7.39 -3.70
CA PHE A 152 -9.60 8.42 -3.23
C PHE A 152 -8.18 7.88 -3.14
N PRO A 153 -7.19 8.60 -3.69
CA PRO A 153 -5.79 8.23 -3.56
C PRO A 153 -5.34 8.36 -2.11
N LEU A 154 -4.65 7.34 -1.61
CA LEU A 154 -4.06 7.33 -0.28
C LEU A 154 -2.63 7.85 -0.28
N VAL A 155 -2.33 8.56 0.79
CA VAL A 155 -0.98 8.95 1.19
C VAL A 155 -0.78 8.58 2.65
N PHE A 156 0.45 8.31 3.06
CA PHE A 156 0.76 7.83 4.40
C PHE A 156 1.62 8.82 5.15
N CYS A 157 1.29 9.06 6.42
CA CYS A 157 2.15 9.83 7.32
C CYS A 157 3.51 9.13 7.44
N ARG A 158 4.61 9.84 7.20
CA ARG A 158 5.95 9.24 7.33
C ARG A 158 6.32 8.80 8.74
N CYS A 159 5.75 9.43 9.78
CA CYS A 159 6.10 9.12 11.16
C CYS A 159 5.41 7.84 11.65
N CYS A 160 4.09 7.72 11.48
CA CYS A 160 3.32 6.58 11.99
C CYS A 160 2.77 5.63 10.92
N GLY A 161 2.87 5.98 9.64
CA GLY A 161 2.29 5.19 8.55
C GLY A 161 0.77 5.31 8.40
N HIS A 162 0.10 6.16 9.20
CA HIS A 162 -1.36 6.31 9.11
C HIS A 162 -1.77 6.85 7.74
N GLU A 163 -2.83 6.25 7.19
CA GLU A 163 -3.38 6.58 5.89
C GLU A 163 -4.21 7.88 5.92
N LEU A 164 -4.11 8.65 4.85
CA LEU A 164 -4.79 9.91 4.63
C LEU A 164 -5.29 9.94 3.18
N TYR A 165 -6.47 10.50 2.97
CA TYR A 165 -7.08 10.60 1.65
C TYR A 165 -6.64 11.92 1.01
N SER A 166 -5.95 11.87 -0.13
CA SER A 166 -5.49 13.07 -0.82
C SER A 166 -6.63 13.67 -1.65
N VAL A 167 -7.00 14.92 -1.34
CA VAL A 167 -8.17 15.59 -1.93
C VAL A 167 -7.93 17.08 -2.22
N SER A 168 -8.78 17.66 -3.06
CA SER A 168 -9.00 19.10 -3.16
C SER A 168 -10.40 19.44 -2.66
N ARG A 169 -10.51 20.36 -1.70
CA ARG A 169 -11.77 20.91 -1.21
C ARG A 169 -12.25 21.99 -2.17
N ILE A 170 -13.39 21.78 -2.81
CA ILE A 170 -14.00 22.70 -3.76
C ILE A 170 -15.34 23.16 -3.19
N THR A 171 -15.55 24.47 -3.18
CA THR A 171 -16.84 25.07 -2.86
C THR A 171 -17.52 25.45 -4.16
N GLU A 172 -18.63 24.80 -4.47
CA GLU A 172 -19.42 25.08 -5.68
C GLU A 172 -20.18 26.41 -5.54
N SER A 173 -20.62 26.96 -6.66
CA SER A 173 -21.32 28.27 -6.71
C SER A 173 -22.59 28.34 -5.86
N HIS A 174 -23.22 27.20 -5.59
CA HIS A 174 -24.42 27.07 -4.76
C HIS A 174 -24.11 26.77 -3.28
N GLY A 175 -22.83 26.83 -2.88
CA GLY A 175 -22.39 26.66 -1.50
C GLY A 175 -22.10 25.22 -1.06
N GLN A 176 -22.40 24.23 -1.91
CA GLN A 176 -22.06 22.83 -1.63
C GLN A 176 -20.55 22.63 -1.64
N VAL A 177 -20.04 21.94 -0.62
CA VAL A 177 -18.61 21.58 -0.53
C VAL A 177 -18.42 20.15 -1.00
N ARG A 178 -17.41 19.95 -1.86
CA ARG A 178 -16.97 18.64 -2.38
C ARG A 178 -15.49 18.43 -2.15
N PHE A 179 -15.10 17.19 -1.94
CA PHE A 179 -13.73 16.72 -1.82
C PHE A 179 -13.40 15.86 -3.03
N ASN A 180 -12.68 16.43 -3.99
CA ASN A 180 -12.31 15.71 -5.20
C ASN A 180 -10.99 14.94 -4.99
N PRO A 181 -10.90 13.68 -5.46
CA PRO A 181 -9.66 12.92 -5.44
C PRO A 181 -8.50 13.69 -6.10
N ARG A 182 -7.37 13.78 -5.41
CA ARG A 182 -6.20 14.56 -5.85
C ARG A 182 -4.95 13.70 -5.88
N GLU A 183 -4.23 13.70 -7.00
CA GLU A 183 -2.95 13.00 -7.09
C GLU A 183 -1.80 13.86 -6.57
N MET A 184 -0.88 13.24 -5.83
CA MET A 184 0.29 13.95 -5.30
C MET A 184 1.26 14.44 -6.37
N SER A 185 1.25 13.83 -7.57
CA SER A 185 2.08 14.23 -8.71
C SER A 185 1.58 15.47 -9.43
N THR A 186 0.30 15.83 -9.27
CA THR A 186 -0.28 16.99 -9.93
C THR A 186 0.21 18.27 -9.25
N ARG A 187 0.63 19.25 -10.06
CA ARG A 187 1.06 20.54 -9.54
C ARG A 187 -0.17 21.27 -8.98
N VAL A 188 -0.01 21.87 -7.80
CA VAL A 188 -1.07 22.64 -7.10
C VAL A 188 -1.67 23.76 -7.96
N LEU A 189 -0.95 24.24 -8.98
CA LEU A 189 -1.41 25.29 -9.90
C LEU A 189 -2.42 24.78 -10.95
N ASP A 190 -2.49 23.47 -11.18
CA ASP A 190 -3.29 22.86 -12.23
C ASP A 190 -4.65 22.32 -11.69
N GLU A 191 -4.93 22.48 -10.39
CA GLU A 191 -6.11 21.90 -9.74
C GLU A 191 -7.02 23.00 -9.16
N GLU A 192 -8.31 22.90 -9.45
CA GLU A 192 -9.34 23.72 -8.81
C GLU A 192 -9.52 23.31 -7.33
N GLY A 193 -9.65 24.30 -6.45
CA GLY A 193 -9.95 24.10 -5.03
C GLY A 193 -8.75 24.21 -4.08
N GLU A 194 -9.04 24.01 -2.80
CA GLU A 194 -8.06 24.06 -1.71
C GLU A 194 -7.49 22.65 -1.46
N PRO A 195 -6.19 22.40 -1.75
CA PRO A 195 -5.60 21.09 -1.56
C PRO A 195 -5.50 20.71 -0.08
N GLY A 196 -5.73 19.44 0.23
CA GLY A 196 -5.59 18.93 1.59
C GLY A 196 -5.72 17.41 1.67
N TYR A 197 -5.97 16.95 2.89
CA TYR A 197 -6.00 15.54 3.24
C TYR A 197 -7.15 15.26 4.18
N LEU A 198 -7.95 14.22 3.93
CA LEU A 198 -8.92 13.75 4.91
C LEU A 198 -8.27 12.70 5.80
N TYR A 199 -8.44 12.88 7.09
CA TYR A 199 -8.07 11.95 8.13
C TYR A 199 -9.32 11.25 8.66
N CYS A 200 -9.28 9.93 8.70
CA CYS A 200 -10.31 9.14 9.34
C CYS A 200 -9.66 7.99 10.11
N SER A 201 -10.18 7.71 11.31
CA SER A 201 -9.70 6.61 12.16
C SER A 201 -10.81 6.18 13.12
N VAL A 202 -11.04 4.88 13.21
CA VAL A 202 -11.98 4.27 14.17
C VAL A 202 -11.38 4.26 15.58
N THR A 203 -10.07 4.03 15.71
CA THR A 203 -9.39 3.92 17.01
C THR A 203 -9.00 5.28 17.58
N HIS A 204 -8.73 6.26 16.72
CA HIS A 204 -8.28 7.60 17.11
C HIS A 204 -9.08 8.70 16.38
N PRO A 205 -10.43 8.72 16.48
CA PRO A 205 -11.24 9.71 15.78
C PRO A 205 -10.81 11.12 16.15
N TRP A 206 -10.89 12.05 15.20
CA TRP A 206 -10.61 13.46 15.47
C TRP A 206 -11.75 14.04 16.32
N PRO A 207 -11.44 14.79 17.40
CA PRO A 207 -12.46 15.31 18.30
C PRO A 207 -13.29 16.41 17.63
N THR A 208 -14.55 16.53 18.06
CA THR A 208 -15.50 17.58 17.62
C THR A 208 -15.47 18.79 18.53
N SER A 209 -15.14 18.61 19.82
CA SER A 209 -15.07 19.70 20.80
C SER A 209 -13.73 20.44 20.75
N GLN A 210 -13.78 21.78 20.78
CA GLN A 210 -12.59 22.63 20.72
C GLN A 210 -11.56 22.31 21.83
N GLU A 211 -12.01 22.06 23.07
CA GLU A 211 -11.11 21.74 24.19
C GLU A 211 -10.26 20.48 23.94
N GLU A 212 -10.85 19.45 23.35
CA GLU A 212 -10.14 18.21 23.01
C GLU A 212 -9.25 18.39 21.77
N ILE A 213 -9.64 19.23 20.82
CA ILE A 213 -8.78 19.62 19.69
C ILE A 213 -7.53 20.30 20.24
N ASP A 214 -7.68 21.28 21.14
CA ASP A 214 -6.56 22.03 21.73
C ASP A 214 -5.59 21.11 22.48
N LYS A 215 -6.09 20.09 23.18
CA LYS A 215 -5.24 19.07 23.85
C LYS A 215 -4.46 18.18 22.88
N ARG A 216 -4.95 18.00 21.64
CA ARG A 216 -4.26 17.20 20.61
C ARG A 216 -3.26 17.99 19.80
N LEU A 217 -3.40 19.32 19.76
CA LEU A 217 -2.48 20.17 19.02
C LEU A 217 -1.11 20.24 19.71
N PRO A 218 -0.02 20.32 18.92
CA PRO A 218 1.33 20.43 19.45
C PRO A 218 1.54 21.68 20.32
N GLU A 219 2.34 21.57 21.37
CA GLU A 219 2.63 22.71 22.26
C GLU A 219 3.35 23.86 21.55
N ASP A 220 4.14 23.57 20.52
CA ASP A 220 4.80 24.60 19.69
C ASP A 220 3.82 25.45 18.87
N TRP A 221 2.55 25.02 18.75
CA TRP A 221 1.49 25.79 18.09
C TRP A 221 0.73 26.72 19.04
N LYS A 222 0.97 26.60 20.34
CA LYS A 222 0.31 27.39 21.39
C LYS A 222 1.18 28.54 21.86
N GLU A 223 0.54 29.62 22.27
CA GLU A 223 1.14 30.70 23.05
C GLU A 223 1.33 30.25 24.52
N VAL A 224 2.04 31.05 25.30
CA VAL A 224 2.32 30.75 26.72
C VAL A 224 1.03 30.64 27.55
N ASP A 225 -0.03 31.32 27.12
CA ASP A 225 -1.36 31.29 27.75
C ASP A 225 -2.26 30.14 27.24
N GLY A 226 -1.73 29.25 26.39
CA GLY A 226 -2.44 28.10 25.84
C GLY A 226 -3.26 28.39 24.58
N ARG A 227 -3.38 29.64 24.14
CA ARG A 227 -4.11 29.98 22.90
C ARG A 227 -3.35 29.53 21.66
N ILE A 228 -4.06 29.09 20.63
CA ILE A 228 -3.43 28.76 19.33
C ILE A 228 -2.88 30.03 18.68
N LYS A 229 -1.60 29.99 18.29
CA LYS A 229 -0.93 31.07 17.56
C LYS A 229 -1.72 31.42 16.30
N SER A 230 -1.91 32.72 16.03
CA SER A 230 -2.68 33.17 14.87
C SER A 230 -2.16 32.63 13.54
N SER A 231 -0.85 32.42 13.42
CA SER A 231 -0.20 31.84 12.24
C SER A 231 -0.47 30.35 12.04
N ARG A 232 -0.96 29.65 13.08
CA ARG A 232 -1.24 28.21 13.08
C ARG A 232 -2.73 27.88 13.02
N LYS A 233 -3.61 28.85 13.25
CA LYS A 233 -5.07 28.65 13.12
C LYS A 233 -5.47 28.01 11.78
N PRO A 234 -4.88 28.39 10.62
CA PRO A 234 -5.20 27.73 9.35
C PRO A 234 -4.69 26.29 9.25
N ASP A 235 -3.70 25.90 10.04
CA ASP A 235 -3.12 24.54 10.03
C ASP A 235 -3.92 23.56 10.92
N VAL A 236 -4.90 24.06 11.70
CA VAL A 236 -5.76 23.23 12.57
C VAL A 236 -6.74 22.44 11.69
N PRO A 237 -6.85 21.10 11.88
CA PRO A 237 -7.77 20.30 11.09
C PRO A 237 -9.25 20.68 11.30
N ASP A 238 -9.99 20.87 10.19
CA ASP A 238 -11.43 21.15 10.19
C ASP A 238 -12.21 19.84 10.34
N THR A 239 -13.15 19.76 11.29
CA THR A 239 -14.04 18.59 11.39
C THR A 239 -15.09 18.64 10.29
N VAL A 240 -15.19 17.56 9.50
CA VAL A 240 -16.07 17.47 8.33
C VAL A 240 -16.79 16.13 8.30
N TYR A 241 -17.96 16.08 7.67
CA TYR A 241 -18.71 14.86 7.45
C TYR A 241 -18.80 14.62 5.94
N VAL A 242 -18.30 13.47 5.48
CA VAL A 242 -18.06 13.21 4.06
C VAL A 242 -18.88 12.01 3.60
N SER A 243 -19.70 12.21 2.58
CA SER A 243 -20.49 11.14 1.95
C SER A 243 -19.61 10.19 1.12
N LEU A 244 -20.18 9.07 0.70
CA LEU A 244 -19.51 8.09 -0.17
C LEU A 244 -19.06 8.66 -1.54
N LYS A 245 -19.65 9.78 -1.94
CA LYS A 245 -19.32 10.52 -3.17
C LYS A 245 -18.32 11.65 -2.92
N GLY A 246 -17.82 11.82 -1.70
CA GLY A 246 -16.91 12.92 -1.37
C GLY A 246 -17.62 14.27 -1.21
N GLU A 247 -18.93 14.30 -1.03
CA GLU A 247 -19.69 15.53 -0.78
C GLU A 247 -19.79 15.77 0.72
N MET A 248 -19.80 17.02 1.17
CA MET A 248 -20.09 17.34 2.56
C MET A 248 -21.56 17.03 2.86
N ASP A 249 -21.80 16.16 3.84
CA ASP A 249 -23.13 15.64 4.20
C ASP A 249 -23.15 15.37 5.70
N GLU A 250 -24.14 15.88 6.43
CA GLU A 250 -24.30 15.72 7.89
C GLU A 250 -24.39 14.25 8.32
N ASN A 251 -24.91 13.36 7.45
CA ASN A 251 -24.98 11.91 7.70
C ASN A 251 -23.76 11.16 7.16
N GLY A 252 -22.76 11.90 6.66
CA GLY A 252 -21.52 11.36 6.13
C GLY A 252 -20.60 10.78 7.22
N THR A 253 -19.50 10.19 6.78
CA THR A 253 -18.46 9.68 7.68
C THR A 253 -17.73 10.85 8.33
N PRO A 254 -17.58 10.89 9.67
CA PRO A 254 -16.83 11.93 10.35
C PRO A 254 -15.34 11.81 10.03
N MET A 255 -14.76 12.90 9.55
CA MET A 255 -13.36 13.01 9.15
C MET A 255 -12.79 14.36 9.61
N ALA A 256 -11.47 14.50 9.53
CA ALA A 256 -10.80 15.79 9.70
C ALA A 256 -10.10 16.19 8.40
N PHE A 257 -10.35 17.40 7.93
CA PHE A 257 -9.67 17.98 6.78
C PHE A 257 -8.41 18.72 7.23
N VAL A 258 -7.25 18.22 6.82
CA VAL A 258 -5.94 18.82 7.07
C VAL A 258 -5.49 19.54 5.81
N LYS A 259 -5.27 20.85 5.89
CA LYS A 259 -4.85 21.65 4.74
C LYS A 259 -3.44 21.31 4.28
N SER A 260 -3.21 21.42 2.97
CA SER A 260 -1.87 21.37 2.39
C SER A 260 -1.19 22.74 2.55
N PRO A 261 0.12 22.80 2.86
CA PRO A 261 1.05 21.68 3.05
C PRO A 261 0.80 20.91 4.35
N PHE A 262 1.02 19.60 4.37
CA PHE A 262 0.79 18.77 5.56
C PHE A 262 1.74 19.16 6.71
N ARG A 263 1.20 19.82 7.73
CA ARG A 263 1.93 20.32 8.91
C ARG A 263 1.79 19.48 10.15
N PHE A 264 0.74 18.69 10.24
CA PHE A 264 0.38 18.01 11.46
C PHE A 264 -0.32 16.69 11.14
N CYS A 265 0.06 15.62 11.84
CA CYS A 265 -0.64 14.35 11.75
C CYS A 265 -1.68 14.22 12.87
N PRO A 266 -2.98 14.14 12.55
CA PRO A 266 -4.04 13.93 13.55
C PRO A 266 -3.89 12.64 14.38
N HIS A 267 -3.18 11.64 13.85
CA HIS A 267 -2.95 10.36 14.50
C HIS A 267 -1.80 10.42 15.53
N CYS A 268 -0.57 10.66 15.07
CA CYS A 268 0.62 10.63 15.93
C CYS A 268 1.04 11.98 16.50
N ARG A 269 0.31 13.06 16.14
CA ARG A 269 0.50 14.44 16.63
C ARG A 269 1.86 15.06 16.30
N VAL A 270 2.63 14.46 15.39
CA VAL A 270 3.88 15.05 14.92
C VAL A 270 3.62 16.35 14.15
N SER A 271 4.44 17.36 14.41
CA SER A 271 4.46 18.67 13.75
C SER A 271 5.62 18.71 12.74
N TYR A 272 5.36 19.16 11.50
CA TYR A 272 6.35 19.27 10.43
C TYR A 272 6.66 20.74 10.09
N THR A 273 7.93 21.13 10.24
CA THR A 273 8.41 22.47 9.87
C THR A 273 8.70 22.59 8.37
N THR A 274 8.70 23.81 7.84
CA THR A 274 8.70 24.10 6.38
C THR A 274 9.97 23.67 5.63
N SER A 275 11.03 23.32 6.35
CA SER A 275 12.37 23.13 5.78
C SER A 275 12.61 21.78 5.09
N GLY A 276 11.56 21.08 4.65
CA GLY A 276 11.70 19.77 4.00
C GLY A 276 10.55 19.44 3.04
N ARG A 277 10.36 20.26 1.99
CA ARG A 277 9.30 20.15 0.97
C ARG A 277 9.23 18.85 0.14
N ARG A 278 9.85 17.73 0.55
CA ARG A 278 9.87 16.52 -0.31
C ARG A 278 9.48 15.20 0.33
N PHE A 279 9.16 15.15 1.62
CA PHE A 279 9.27 13.85 2.32
C PHE A 279 8.30 13.60 3.48
N VAL A 280 7.22 14.37 3.63
CA VAL A 280 6.34 14.25 4.81
C VAL A 280 5.28 13.14 4.65
N LEU A 281 4.79 12.98 3.43
CA LEU A 281 3.82 11.95 3.06
C LEU A 281 4.44 11.02 2.01
N ARG A 282 4.10 9.74 2.07
CA ARG A 282 4.54 8.73 1.10
C ARG A 282 3.36 8.20 0.30
N THR A 283 3.56 7.92 -0.97
CA THR A 283 2.68 7.07 -1.77
C THR A 283 3.20 5.64 -1.71
N GLY A 284 2.33 4.65 -1.56
CA GLY A 284 2.66 3.23 -1.75
C GLY A 284 3.66 2.57 -0.77
N GLU A 285 4.16 3.25 0.27
CA GLU A 285 5.04 2.65 1.28
C GLU A 285 4.34 2.54 2.65
N ALA A 286 3.55 1.49 2.84
CA ALA A 286 3.13 1.07 4.18
C ALA A 286 4.28 0.28 4.83
N THR A 287 5.31 0.96 5.34
CA THR A 287 6.20 0.33 6.31
C THR A 287 5.54 0.46 7.68
N ALA A 288 4.88 -0.62 8.13
CA ALA A 288 4.37 -0.71 9.49
C ALA A 288 5.54 -0.51 10.48
N PRO A 289 5.44 0.41 11.45
CA PRO A 289 6.31 0.35 12.61
C PRO A 289 6.04 -0.95 13.37
N VAL A 290 7.11 -1.59 13.82
CA VAL A 290 7.08 -2.81 14.63
C VAL A 290 6.17 -2.57 15.83
N GLY A 291 5.02 -3.24 15.89
CA GLY A 291 4.17 -3.21 17.08
C GLY A 291 2.71 -3.57 16.88
N GLU A 292 2.06 -3.16 15.79
CA GLU A 292 0.61 -3.41 15.63
C GLU A 292 0.25 -3.71 14.17
N PRO A 293 -0.47 -4.82 13.91
CA PRO A 293 -0.89 -5.13 12.56
C PRO A 293 -2.07 -4.22 12.16
N ILE A 294 -1.94 -3.57 10.99
CA ILE A 294 -3.02 -2.80 10.35
C ILE A 294 -4.22 -3.70 9.99
N PHE A 295 -4.09 -5.02 10.09
CA PHE A 295 -5.17 -5.99 9.97
C PHE A 295 -4.93 -7.20 10.87
N SER A 296 -5.90 -7.59 11.72
CA SER A 296 -5.85 -8.90 12.38
C SER A 296 -5.83 -9.98 11.29
N LEU A 297 -4.68 -10.64 11.12
CA LEU A 297 -4.44 -11.75 10.19
C LEU A 297 -5.46 -12.91 10.33
N CYS A 298 -6.23 -12.92 11.42
CA CYS A 298 -7.28 -13.91 11.66
C CYS A 298 -8.50 -13.74 10.73
N GLU A 299 -8.79 -12.53 10.24
CA GLU A 299 -10.02 -12.27 9.46
C GLU A 299 -9.85 -12.41 7.94
N MET A 300 -8.64 -12.22 7.41
CA MET A 300 -8.33 -12.56 6.00
C MET A 300 -8.58 -14.05 5.70
N ARG A 301 -8.39 -14.92 6.70
CA ARG A 301 -8.64 -16.37 6.56
C ARG A 301 -10.14 -16.71 6.43
N LYS A 302 -11.04 -15.86 6.93
CA LYS A 302 -12.50 -16.09 6.84
C LYS A 302 -13.07 -15.69 5.49
N ARG A 303 -12.57 -14.60 4.87
CA ARG A 303 -13.01 -14.16 3.54
C ARG A 303 -12.50 -15.05 2.40
N TRP A 304 -11.34 -15.68 2.55
CA TRP A 304 -10.82 -16.62 1.54
C TRP A 304 -11.60 -17.94 1.49
N ASN A 305 -12.20 -18.36 2.61
CA ASN A 305 -13.00 -19.58 2.71
C ASN A 305 -14.50 -19.39 2.40
N SER A 306 -14.95 -18.18 2.05
CA SER A 306 -16.37 -17.90 1.81
C SER A 306 -16.69 -17.55 0.35
N VAL A 307 -15.70 -17.68 -0.56
CA VAL A 307 -15.87 -17.53 -2.02
C VAL A 307 -15.56 -18.86 -2.74
N HIS A 308 -15.58 -19.97 -2.01
CA HIS A 308 -15.67 -21.34 -2.55
C HIS A 308 -16.86 -22.05 -1.93
#